data_AF-A0A814D815-F1
#
_entry.id   AF-A0A814D815-F1
#
_cell.length_a   1.000
_cell.length_b   1.000
_cell.length_c   1.000
_cell.angle_alpha   90.00
_cell.angle_beta   90.00
_cell.angle_gamma   90.00
#
_symmetry.space_group_name_H-M   'P 1'
#
loop_
_entity.id
_entity.type
_entity.pdbx_description
1 polymer ?
#
loop_
_entity_poly.entity_id
_entity_poly.type
_entity_poly.pdbx_seq_one_letter_code
_entity_poly.pdbx_strand_id
1 'polypeptide(L)'
;MHQCPRCGLNGQCFGPSICCTGSACRIGHPSDTRQCSMENRNIIPCDIKTSICSAVPNGRCAANGVCCGTESCQTDKNCLMVSNQESDNSREERLSQPEIILFE
;
A
#
# COMPACT_ATOMS: atom_id res chain seq x y z
N MET A 1 11.13 13.20 -12.00
CA MET A 1 10.18 12.11 -11.80
C MET A 1 8.92 12.67 -11.18
N HIS A 2 7.75 12.35 -11.74
CA HIS A 2 6.43 12.66 -11.16
C HIS A 2 5.81 11.40 -10.55
N GLN A 3 4.73 11.55 -9.79
CA GLN A 3 3.98 10.41 -9.25
C GLN A 3 3.24 9.70 -10.39
N CYS A 4 3.33 8.36 -10.46
CA CYS A 4 2.56 7.60 -11.44
C CYS A 4 1.06 7.89 -11.29
N PRO A 5 0.28 7.84 -12.38
CA PRO A 5 -1.13 8.22 -12.29
C PRO A 5 -1.95 7.21 -11.49
N ARG A 6 -3.05 7.71 -10.93
CA ARG A 6 -4.08 6.89 -10.30
C ARG A 6 -4.86 6.12 -11.37
N CYS A 7 -5.41 4.97 -10.98
CA CYS A 7 -6.25 4.13 -11.81
C CYS A 7 -7.35 3.50 -10.95
N GLY A 8 -8.52 3.24 -11.54
CA GLY A 8 -9.68 2.74 -10.80
C GLY A 8 -10.03 3.55 -9.54
N LEU A 9 -10.70 2.92 -8.58
CA LEU A 9 -10.98 3.52 -7.28
C LEU A 9 -9.81 3.25 -6.33
N ASN A 10 -9.11 4.32 -5.94
CA ASN A 10 -7.95 4.28 -5.01
C ASN A 10 -6.73 3.47 -5.51
N GLY A 11 -6.68 3.13 -6.80
CA GLY A 11 -5.57 2.38 -7.37
C GLY A 11 -4.43 3.26 -7.86
N GLN A 12 -3.29 2.62 -8.10
CA GLN A 12 -2.04 3.19 -8.58
C GLN A 12 -1.53 2.35 -9.75
N CYS A 13 -1.09 3.02 -10.83
CA CYS A 13 -0.49 2.34 -11.97
C CYS A 13 0.92 1.84 -11.62
N PHE A 14 1.20 0.55 -11.85
CA PHE A 14 2.53 -0.08 -11.72
C PHE A 14 3.17 -0.39 -13.08
N GLY A 15 2.35 -0.44 -14.14
CA GLY A 15 2.76 -0.67 -15.52
C GLY A 15 1.63 -0.33 -16.49
N PRO A 16 1.86 -0.34 -17.82
CA PRO A 16 0.87 0.07 -18.83
C PRO A 16 -0.46 -0.69 -18.75
N SER A 17 -0.40 -1.93 -18.25
CA SER A 17 -1.53 -2.85 -18.13
C SER A 17 -1.74 -3.33 -16.68
N ILE A 18 -1.20 -2.63 -15.68
CA ILE A 18 -1.25 -3.05 -14.27
C ILE A 18 -1.76 -1.90 -13.40
N CYS A 19 -2.92 -2.11 -12.77
CA CYS A 19 -3.50 -1.21 -11.79
C CYS A 19 -3.67 -1.95 -10.44
N CYS A 20 -3.11 -1.41 -9.37
CA CYS A 20 -3.18 -2.04 -8.05
C CYS A 20 -3.78 -1.11 -6.99
N THR A 21 -4.65 -1.68 -6.16
CA THR A 21 -5.12 -1.10 -4.90
C THR A 21 -4.39 -1.77 -3.74
N GLY A 22 -4.52 -1.24 -2.52
CA GLY A 22 -3.90 -1.88 -1.34
C GLY A 22 -4.31 -3.33 -1.09
N SER A 23 -5.43 -3.79 -1.67
CA SER A 23 -5.95 -5.15 -1.50
C SER A 23 -5.76 -6.07 -2.71
N ALA A 24 -5.71 -5.54 -3.94
CA ALA A 24 -5.66 -6.37 -5.14
C ALA A 24 -5.06 -5.65 -6.35
N CYS A 25 -4.59 -6.42 -7.33
CA CYS A 25 -4.13 -5.93 -8.63
C CYS A 25 -5.00 -6.45 -9.77
N ARG A 26 -5.29 -5.59 -10.74
CA ARG A 26 -5.94 -5.96 -12.02
C ARG A 26 -4.92 -5.82 -13.15
N ILE A 27 -4.80 -6.86 -13.96
CA ILE A 27 -3.84 -6.95 -15.06
C ILE A 27 -4.59 -7.16 -16.37
N GLY A 28 -4.29 -6.35 -17.38
CA GLY A 28 -4.83 -6.51 -18.74
C GLY A 28 -6.30 -6.12 -18.93
N HIS A 29 -6.93 -5.47 -17.94
CA HIS A 29 -8.32 -5.05 -18.03
C HIS A 29 -8.44 -3.59 -18.53
N PRO A 30 -8.93 -3.33 -19.76
CA PRO A 30 -8.81 -2.01 -20.39
C PRO A 30 -9.48 -0.86 -19.63
N SER A 31 -10.60 -1.12 -18.96
CA SER A 31 -11.32 -0.09 -18.19
C SER A 31 -10.55 0.35 -16.95
N ASP A 32 -9.69 -0.51 -16.40
CA ASP A 32 -8.89 -0.21 -15.20
C ASP A 32 -7.51 0.36 -15.56
N THR A 33 -6.96 0.02 -16.72
CA THR A 33 -5.57 0.36 -17.07
C THR A 33 -5.43 1.48 -18.11
N ARG A 34 -6.53 2.07 -18.59
CA ARG A 34 -6.50 3.15 -19.59
C ARG A 34 -5.55 4.29 -19.22
N GLN A 35 -5.59 4.74 -17.96
CA GLN A 35 -4.70 5.81 -17.48
C GLN A 35 -3.23 5.37 -17.48
N CYS A 36 -2.96 4.12 -17.11
CA CYS A 36 -1.62 3.55 -17.08
C CYS A 36 -1.03 3.40 -18.50
N SER A 37 -1.86 3.03 -19.48
CA SER A 37 -1.44 2.95 -20.88
C SER A 37 -1.13 4.34 -21.47
N MET A 38 -1.80 5.40 -20.99
CA MET A 38 -1.47 6.77 -21.39
C MET A 38 -0.13 7.22 -20.80
N GLU A 39 0.18 6.83 -19.57
CA GLU A 39 1.47 7.11 -18.94
C GLU A 39 2.64 6.51 -19.71
N ASN A 40 2.46 5.32 -20.29
CA ASN A 40 3.49 4.68 -21.11
C ASN A 40 3.89 5.48 -22.36
N ARG A 41 3.15 6.54 -22.70
CA ARG A 41 3.47 7.48 -23.80
C ARG A 41 4.25 8.70 -23.32
N ASN A 42 4.39 8.90 -22.00
CA ASN A 42 5.20 9.98 -21.43
C ASN A 42 6.68 9.63 -21.51
N ILE A 43 7.48 10.58 -22.00
CA ILE A 43 8.94 10.43 -22.13
C ILE A 43 9.67 10.57 -20.78
N ILE A 44 9.04 11.21 -19.79
CA ILE A 44 9.57 11.35 -18.43
C ILE A 44 8.98 10.21 -17.61
N PRO A 45 9.80 9.37 -16.94
CA PRO A 45 9.28 8.30 -16.11
C PRO A 45 8.64 8.84 -14.83
N CYS A 46 7.54 8.20 -14.44
CA CYS A 46 6.94 8.35 -13.14
C CYS A 46 7.56 7.39 -12.12
N ASP A 47 7.35 7.65 -10.82
CA ASP A 47 7.75 6.74 -9.74
C ASP A 47 6.59 6.50 -8.77
N ILE A 48 6.70 5.41 -8.00
CA ILE A 48 5.75 5.00 -6.98
C ILE A 48 6.48 4.92 -5.65
N LYS A 49 5.95 5.62 -4.64
CA LYS A 49 6.53 5.66 -3.29
C LYS A 49 6.03 4.49 -2.43
N THR A 50 6.26 3.25 -2.88
CA THR A 50 6.02 2.04 -2.07
C THR A 50 7.31 1.26 -1.84
N SER A 51 7.32 0.43 -0.81
CA SER A 51 8.47 -0.39 -0.41
C SER A 51 8.93 -1.30 -1.56
N ILE A 52 10.24 -1.46 -1.69
CA ILE A 52 10.84 -2.40 -2.66
C ILE A 52 10.62 -3.83 -2.15
N CYS A 53 10.43 -4.75 -3.08
CA CYS A 53 10.26 -6.18 -2.81
C CYS A 53 11.23 -7.01 -3.66
N SER A 54 11.32 -8.31 -3.38
CA SER A 54 12.37 -9.18 -3.94
C SER A 54 11.84 -10.17 -4.98
N ALA A 55 10.54 -10.46 -4.98
CA ALA A 55 9.94 -11.43 -5.90
C ALA A 55 9.99 -10.99 -7.38
N VAL A 56 10.03 -9.69 -7.64
CA VAL A 56 10.17 -9.12 -9.00
C VAL A 56 11.39 -8.20 -9.01
N PRO A 57 12.30 -8.29 -10.00
CA PRO A 57 13.43 -7.38 -10.13
C PRO A 57 12.98 -5.92 -10.20
N ASN A 58 13.54 -5.07 -9.34
CA ASN A 58 13.12 -3.67 -9.16
C ASN A 58 11.62 -3.51 -8.83
N GLY A 59 11.00 -4.56 -8.30
CA GLY A 59 9.59 -4.58 -7.94
C GLY A 59 9.30 -3.74 -6.71
N ARG A 60 8.05 -3.31 -6.60
CA ARG A 60 7.54 -2.63 -5.42
C ARG A 60 6.25 -3.27 -4.93
N CYS A 61 6.01 -3.17 -3.62
CA CYS A 61 4.78 -3.66 -3.01
C CYS A 61 3.58 -2.87 -3.53
N ALA A 62 2.63 -3.59 -4.12
CA ALA A 62 1.51 -3.02 -4.84
C ALA A 62 0.17 -3.30 -4.16
N ALA A 63 0.07 -4.44 -3.47
CA ALA A 63 -1.05 -4.82 -2.61
C ALA A 63 -0.53 -5.71 -1.46
N ASN A 64 -1.39 -6.03 -0.48
CA ASN A 64 -1.03 -6.92 0.62
C ASN A 64 -0.52 -8.28 0.09
N GLY A 65 0.75 -8.57 0.34
CA GLY A 65 1.44 -9.79 -0.09
C GLY A 65 1.76 -9.84 -1.60
N VAL A 66 1.64 -8.72 -2.33
CA VAL A 66 1.86 -8.67 -3.80
C VAL A 66 2.95 -7.66 -4.16
N CYS A 67 3.96 -8.16 -4.87
CA CYS A 67 5.07 -7.42 -5.45
C CYS A 67 4.86 -7.27 -6.96
N CYS A 68 4.89 -6.03 -7.48
CA CYS A 68 4.72 -5.78 -8.91
C CYS A 68 5.90 -5.00 -9.50
N GLY A 69 6.28 -5.37 -10.72
CA GLY A 69 7.06 -4.53 -11.63
C GLY A 69 6.16 -3.91 -12.70
N THR A 70 6.77 -3.49 -13.81
CA THR A 70 6.05 -2.88 -14.95
C THR A 70 5.28 -3.88 -15.81
N GLU A 71 5.66 -5.15 -15.79
CA GLU A 71 5.10 -6.17 -16.69
C GLU A 71 4.39 -7.33 -15.96
N SER A 72 4.76 -7.59 -14.70
CA SER A 72 4.21 -8.71 -13.94
C SER A 72 4.14 -8.44 -12.44
N CYS A 73 3.36 -9.26 -11.75
CA CYS A 73 3.24 -9.28 -10.30
C CYS A 73 3.46 -10.71 -9.78
N GLN A 74 4.06 -10.84 -8.60
CA GLN A 74 4.22 -12.09 -7.88
C GLN A 74 3.89 -11.90 -6.41
N THR A 75 3.56 -12.98 -5.73
CA THR A 75 3.37 -12.95 -4.26
C THR A 75 4.71 -12.76 -3.57
N ASP A 76 4.79 -11.86 -2.60
CA ASP A 76 5.98 -11.62 -1.79
C ASP A 76 5.59 -11.36 -0.33
N LYS A 77 6.20 -12.12 0.59
CA LYS A 77 5.96 -11.98 2.03
C LYS A 77 6.45 -10.63 2.57
N ASN A 78 7.43 -10.01 1.92
CA ASN A 78 7.91 -8.67 2.27
C ASN A 78 6.85 -7.58 2.04
N CYS A 79 5.80 -7.89 1.25
CA CYS A 79 4.68 -6.99 1.01
C CYS A 79 3.47 -7.25 1.91
N LEU A 80 3.59 -8.15 2.89
CA LEU A 80 2.51 -8.39 3.85
C LEU A 80 2.29 -7.12 4.68
N MET A 81 1.10 -6.54 4.55
CA MET A 81 0.67 -5.45 5.41
C MET A 81 0.19 -6.09 6.71
N VAL A 82 1.05 -6.09 7.73
CA VAL A 82 0.63 -6.44 9.08
C VAL A 82 -0.25 -5.30 9.56
N SER A 83 -1.57 -5.53 9.60
CA SER A 83 -2.46 -4.67 10.35
C SER A 83 -2.13 -4.86 11.83
N ASN A 84 -1.22 -4.03 12.35
CA ASN A 84 -1.04 -3.88 13.78
C ASN A 84 -2.35 -3.30 14.33
N GLN A 85 -3.26 -4.17 14.77
CA GLN A 85 -4.27 -3.79 15.75
C GLN A 85 -3.63 -3.84 17.14
N GLU A 86 -2.73 -2.89 17.41
CA GLU A 86 -2.21 -2.53 18.73
C GLU A 86 -1.92 -1.02 18.66
N SER A 87 -2.30 -0.14 19.58
CA SER A 87 -3.10 -0.19 20.79
C SER A 87 -3.06 1.25 21.32
N ASP A 88 -3.96 2.14 20.89
CA ASP A 88 -4.14 3.42 21.57
C ASP A 88 -5.17 3.25 22.69
N ASN A 89 -4.81 2.47 23.72
CA ASN A 89 -5.38 2.65 25.05
C ASN A 89 -4.41 3.47 25.90
N SER A 90 -4.40 4.79 25.68
CA SER A 90 -3.62 5.74 26.47
C SER A 90 -4.40 7.04 26.68
N ARG A 91 -5.64 6.93 27.17
CA ARG A 91 -6.39 8.05 27.81
C ARG A 91 -7.36 7.61 28.92
N GLU A 92 -6.95 6.70 29.79
CA GLU A 92 -7.57 6.57 31.12
C GLU A 92 -6.59 7.00 32.21
N GLU A 93 -6.36 8.31 32.27
CA GLU A 93 -5.86 8.95 33.47
C GLU A 93 -7.03 9.70 34.10
N ARG A 94 -7.88 8.96 34.83
CA ARG A 94 -8.76 9.49 35.86
C ARG A 94 -9.29 8.35 36.75
N LEU A 95 -8.85 8.45 38.01
CA LEU A 95 -9.57 8.06 39.22
C LEU A 95 -9.36 6.64 39.77
N SER A 96 -8.26 6.46 40.51
CA SER A 96 -8.29 5.73 41.78
C SER A 96 -6.98 5.95 42.56
N GLN A 97 -6.85 7.12 43.19
CA GLN A 97 -6.02 7.20 44.40
C GLN A 97 -6.84 6.56 45.52
N PRO A 98 -6.33 5.53 46.23
CA PRO A 98 -6.98 5.09 47.45
C PRO A 98 -6.69 6.14 48.54
N GLU A 99 -7.72 6.81 49.04
CA GLU A 99 -7.64 7.44 50.36
C GLU A 99 -7.43 6.33 51.39
N ILE A 100 -6.25 6.32 52.01
CA ILE A 100 -6.02 5.60 53.26
C ILE A 100 -6.75 6.40 54.33
N ILE A 101 -7.86 5.87 54.84
CA ILE A 101 -8.45 6.37 56.08
C ILE A 101 -8.12 5.37 57.18
N LEU A 102 -7.15 5.73 58.02
CA LEU A 102 -6.90 5.11 59.31
C LEU A 102 -7.98 5.63 60.28
N PHE A 103 -8.75 4.74 60.90
CA PHE A 103 -9.55 5.09 62.08
C PHE A 103 -9.03 4.29 63.28
N GLU A 104 -8.78 5.02 64.38
CA GLU A 104 -8.51 4.54 65.74
C GLU A 104 -9.65 3.67 66.30
#